data_AF-A0A7S2K247-F1
#
_entry.id   AF-A0A7S2K247-F1
#
_cell.length_a   1.000
_cell.length_b   1.000
_cell.length_c   1.000
_cell.angle_alpha   90.00
_cell.angle_beta   90.00
_cell.angle_gamma   90.00
#
_symmetry.space_group_name_H-M   'P 1'
#
loop_
_entity.id
_entity.type
_entity.pdbx_description
1 polymer ?
#
loop_
_entity_poly.entity_id
_entity_poly.type
_entity_poly.pdbx_seq_one_letter_code
_entity_poly.pdbx_strand_id
1 'polypeptide(L)'
;SPSMEEISLIVESTQAPDLCAYLRSPSSVAAGSTPDEPERVWVLRQICWVLRHLHTHEPPIVHGNLKDSNVVVTNGSPYPMVKVLDFGAAQLRTRSQTRARKS
;
A
#
# COMPACT_ATOMS: atom_id res chain seq x y z
N SER A 1 17.76 33.23 -13.07
CA SER A 1 17.63 31.99 -12.29
C SER A 1 16.22 31.46 -12.50
N PRO A 2 16.02 30.32 -13.16
CA PRO A 2 14.67 29.80 -13.33
C PRO A 2 14.16 29.40 -11.94
N SER A 3 13.02 29.97 -11.55
CA SER A 3 12.26 29.57 -10.38
C SER A 3 12.01 28.07 -10.45
N MET A 4 12.40 27.34 -9.42
CA MET A 4 12.09 25.93 -9.25
C MET A 4 10.56 25.80 -9.26
N GLU A 5 9.98 25.30 -10.34
CA GLU A 5 8.56 25.01 -10.38
C GLU A 5 8.31 23.84 -9.42
N GLU A 6 7.66 24.13 -8.30
CA GLU A 6 7.31 23.14 -7.29
C GLU A 6 6.05 22.39 -7.78
N ILE A 7 6.21 21.10 -8.05
CA ILE A 7 5.09 20.22 -8.40
C ILE A 7 4.67 19.46 -7.15
N SER A 8 3.39 19.62 -6.77
CA SER A 8 2.79 18.98 -5.60
C SER A 8 1.62 18.09 -6.01
N LEU A 9 1.53 16.91 -5.40
CA LEU A 9 0.41 15.99 -5.57
C LEU A 9 -0.61 16.20 -4.45
N ILE A 10 -1.86 16.50 -4.81
CA ILE A 10 -2.97 16.56 -3.85
C ILE A 10 -3.61 15.18 -3.77
N VAL A 11 -3.59 14.57 -2.59
CA VAL A 11 -4.23 13.29 -2.30
C VAL A 11 -5.15 13.43 -1.09
N GLU A 12 -6.00 12.43 -0.86
CA GLU A 12 -6.76 12.36 0.38
C GLU A 12 -5.82 12.34 1.60
N SER A 13 -6.14 13.15 2.61
CA SER A 13 -5.45 13.11 3.89
C SER A 13 -6.15 12.09 4.80
N THR A 14 -5.37 11.26 5.49
CA THR A 14 -5.90 10.33 6.49
C THR A 14 -5.03 10.38 7.74
N GLN A 15 -5.67 10.31 8.91
CA GLN A 15 -5.00 10.16 10.20
C GLN A 15 -4.84 8.67 10.58
N ALA A 16 -5.17 7.77 9.67
CA ALA A 16 -5.07 6.34 9.91
C ALA A 16 -3.61 5.90 10.10
N PRO A 17 -3.37 4.92 10.99
CA PRO A 17 -2.04 4.39 11.23
C PRO A 17 -1.50 3.64 10.01
N ASP A 18 -0.18 3.61 9.87
CA ASP A 18 0.48 2.64 9.01
C ASP A 18 0.24 1.20 9.52
N LEU A 19 0.56 0.21 8.69
CA LEU A 19 0.35 -1.20 9.01
C LEU A 19 1.09 -1.61 10.29
N CYS A 20 2.28 -1.05 10.53
CA CYS A 20 3.13 -1.37 11.66
C CYS A 20 2.50 -0.88 12.97
N ALA A 21 2.03 0.37 12.98
CA ALA A 21 1.30 0.98 14.09
C ALA A 21 -0.06 0.31 14.31
N TYR A 22 -0.79 0.00 13.24
CA TYR A 22 -2.07 -0.70 13.31
C TYR A 22 -1.96 -2.08 13.99
N LEU A 23 -0.98 -2.90 13.60
CA LEU A 23 -0.76 -4.23 14.21
C LEU A 23 -0.39 -4.18 15.70
N ARG A 24 0.14 -3.05 16.16
CA ARG A 24 0.49 -2.81 17.58
C ARG A 24 -0.59 -2.09 18.36
N SER A 25 -1.59 -1.53 17.67
CA SER A 25 -2.65 -0.75 18.31
C SER A 25 -3.74 -1.69 18.80
N PRO A 26 -4.38 -1.38 19.94
CA PRO A 26 -5.58 -2.11 20.34
C PRO A 26 -6.65 -1.97 19.26
N SER A 27 -7.21 -3.10 18.82
CA SER A 27 -8.33 -3.16 17.89
C SER A 27 -9.50 -2.38 18.48
N SER A 28 -10.12 -1.53 17.65
CA SER A 28 -11.26 -0.70 18.07
C SER A 28 -12.50 -1.53 18.43
N VAL A 29 -12.54 -2.80 18.04
CA VAL A 29 -13.69 -3.70 18.21
C VAL A 29 -13.59 -4.62 19.43
N ALA A 30 -12.38 -4.88 19.95
CA ALA A 30 -12.17 -5.79 21.07
C ALA A 30 -11.30 -5.11 22.13
N ALA A 31 -11.90 -4.81 23.28
CA ALA A 31 -11.30 -4.06 24.40
C ALA A 31 -9.82 -4.39 24.63
N GLY A 32 -8.93 -3.50 24.17
CA GLY A 32 -7.52 -3.50 24.54
C GLY A 32 -6.59 -4.51 23.85
N SER A 33 -7.08 -5.34 22.91
CA SER A 33 -6.26 -6.38 22.26
C SER A 33 -5.85 -5.98 20.85
N THR A 34 -4.63 -6.28 20.41
CA THR A 34 -4.19 -6.10 19.01
C THR A 34 -5.10 -6.86 18.02
N PRO A 35 -5.11 -6.51 16.71
CA PRO A 35 -5.92 -7.21 15.72
C PRO A 35 -5.73 -8.73 15.78
N ASP A 36 -6.84 -9.46 15.78
CA ASP A 36 -6.84 -10.92 15.83
C ASP A 36 -6.40 -11.55 14.49
N GLU A 37 -6.26 -12.88 14.45
CA GLU A 37 -5.81 -13.57 13.24
C GLU A 37 -6.73 -13.32 12.03
N PRO A 38 -8.08 -13.44 12.15
CA PRO A 38 -8.99 -13.08 11.06
C PRO A 38 -8.80 -11.65 10.52
N GLU A 39 -8.68 -10.66 11.41
CA GLU A 39 -8.50 -9.25 11.02
C GLU A 39 -7.16 -9.05 10.29
N ARG A 40 -6.07 -9.67 10.77
CA ARG A 40 -4.75 -9.64 10.14
C ARG A 40 -4.75 -10.31 8.76
N VAL A 41 -5.42 -11.45 8.61
CA VAL A 41 -5.57 -12.14 7.32
C VAL A 41 -6.38 -11.30 6.35
N TRP A 42 -7.43 -10.63 6.82
CA TRP A 42 -8.23 -9.71 6.01
C TRP A 42 -7.38 -8.55 5.45
N VAL A 43 -6.55 -7.93 6.30
CA VAL A 43 -5.61 -6.87 5.89
C VAL A 43 -4.62 -7.38 4.84
N LEU A 44 -3.97 -8.52 5.07
CA LEU A 44 -3.03 -9.12 4.11
C LEU A 44 -3.70 -9.42 2.75
N ARG A 45 -4.94 -9.90 2.77
CA ARG A 45 -5.68 -10.21 1.55
C ARG A 45 -5.96 -8.97 0.71
N GLN A 46 -6.27 -7.84 1.34
CA GLN A 46 -6.46 -6.57 0.63
C GLN A 46 -5.16 -6.09 -0.03
N ILE A 47 -4.01 -6.20 0.64
CA ILE A 47 -2.70 -5.88 0.04
C ILE A 47 -2.47 -6.74 -1.21
N CYS A 48 -2.73 -8.05 -1.13
CA CYS A 48 -2.64 -8.95 -2.28
C CYS A 48 -3.59 -8.56 -3.42
N TRP A 49 -4.80 -8.07 -3.13
CA TRP A 49 -5.72 -7.58 -4.16
C TRP A 49 -5.19 -6.35 -4.87
N VAL A 50 -4.59 -5.39 -4.15
CA VAL A 50 -3.94 -4.22 -4.74
C VAL A 50 -2.80 -4.66 -5.65
N LEU A 51 -1.91 -5.54 -5.17
CA LEU A 51 -0.80 -6.05 -5.99
C LEU A 51 -1.29 -6.80 -7.22
N ARG A 52 -2.32 -7.64 -7.08
CA ARG A 52 -2.94 -8.32 -8.23
C ARG A 52 -3.47 -7.31 -9.23
N HIS A 53 -4.19 -6.28 -8.77
CA HIS A 53 -4.72 -5.24 -9.64
C HIS A 53 -3.59 -4.54 -10.41
N LEU A 54 -2.51 -4.11 -9.73
CA LEU A 54 -1.35 -3.47 -10.35
C LEU A 54 -0.68 -4.39 -11.40
N HIS A 55 -0.51 -5.66 -11.08
CA HIS A 55 0.15 -6.63 -11.97
C HIS A 55 -0.71 -7.06 -13.17
N THR A 56 -2.03 -6.83 -13.14
CA THR A 56 -2.92 -7.12 -14.27
C THR A 56 -2.99 -6.01 -15.33
N HIS A 57 -2.36 -4.85 -15.09
CA HIS A 57 -2.25 -3.80 -16.10
C HIS A 57 -1.35 -4.24 -17.27
N GLU A 58 -1.54 -3.62 -18.44
CA GLU A 58 -0.67 -3.80 -19.60
C GLU A 58 -0.04 -2.44 -19.99
N PRO A 59 1.26 -2.21 -19.70
CA PRO A 59 2.20 -3.12 -19.04
C PRO A 59 1.98 -3.23 -17.51
N PRO A 60 2.40 -4.35 -16.87
CA PRO A 60 2.26 -4.52 -15.43
C PRO A 60 2.93 -3.38 -14.64
N ILE A 61 2.24 -2.88 -13.62
CA ILE A 61 2.79 -1.88 -12.70
C ILE A 61 3.42 -2.63 -11.52
N VAL A 62 4.72 -2.47 -11.31
CA VAL A 62 5.40 -2.96 -10.10
C VAL A 62 5.60 -1.78 -9.16
N HIS A 63 5.05 -1.86 -7.95
CA HIS A 63 5.13 -0.78 -6.96
C HIS A 63 6.58 -0.40 -6.58
N GLY A 64 7.47 -1.39 -6.43
CA GLY A 64 8.90 -1.16 -6.21
C GLY A 64 9.34 -0.74 -4.80
N ASN A 65 8.41 -0.34 -3.92
CA ASN A 65 8.71 0.11 -2.54
C ASN A 65 7.59 -0.30 -1.56
N LEU A 66 7.09 -1.53 -1.67
CA LEU A 66 6.06 -2.03 -0.75
C LEU A 66 6.72 -2.42 0.57
N LYS A 67 6.34 -1.72 1.64
CA LYS A 67 6.74 -1.95 3.03
C LYS A 67 5.60 -1.53 3.96
N ASP A 68 5.67 -1.91 5.22
CA ASP A 68 4.67 -1.61 6.24
C ASP A 68 4.34 -0.10 6.35
N SER A 69 5.34 0.78 6.30
CA SER A 69 5.14 2.24 6.33
C SER A 69 4.41 2.81 5.12
N ASN A 70 4.34 2.06 4.01
CA ASN A 70 3.67 2.45 2.78
C ASN A 70 2.28 1.79 2.65
N VAL A 71 1.76 1.25 3.75
CA VAL A 71 0.43 0.67 3.83
C VAL A 71 -0.28 1.32 5.01
N VAL A 72 -1.44 1.92 4.77
CA VAL A 72 -2.28 2.53 5.79
C VAL A 72 -3.54 1.70 5.98
N VAL A 73 -3.95 1.51 7.24
CA VAL A 73 -5.15 0.75 7.60
C VAL A 73 -6.19 1.70 8.16
N THR A 74 -7.21 2.00 7.37
CA THR A 74 -8.29 2.92 7.74
C THR A 74 -9.45 2.17 8.37
N ASN A 75 -10.20 2.84 9.24
CA ASN A 75 -11.46 2.30 9.76
C ASN A 75 -12.42 2.00 8.60
N GLY A 76 -13.03 0.83 8.64
CA GLY A 76 -14.09 0.41 7.73
C GLY A 76 -15.12 -0.42 8.50
N SER A 77 -16.33 -0.52 7.97
CA SER A 77 -17.40 -1.32 8.54
C SER A 77 -17.92 -2.31 7.49
N PRO A 78 -17.96 -3.63 7.77
CA PRO A 78 -17.69 -4.28 9.06
C PRO A 78 -16.20 -4.57 9.35
N TYR A 79 -15.30 -4.36 8.39
CA TYR A 79 -13.87 -4.65 8.52
C TYR A 79 -13.00 -3.45 8.10
N PRO A 80 -11.76 -3.34 8.62
CA PRO A 80 -10.83 -2.29 8.22
C PRO A 80 -10.50 -2.34 6.72
N MET A 81 -10.16 -1.19 6.16
CA MET A 81 -9.77 -1.02 4.76
C MET A 81 -8.28 -0.72 4.63
N VAL A 82 -7.65 -1.27 3.60
CA VAL A 82 -6.23 -1.04 3.30
C VAL A 82 -6.06 -0.06 2.15
N LYS A 83 -5.12 0.88 2.30
CA LYS A 83 -4.63 1.75 1.25
C LYS A 83 -3.12 1.59 1.11
N VAL A 84 -2.64 1.37 -0.11
CA VAL A 84 -1.21 1.29 -0.43
C VAL A 84 -0.77 2.64 -0.98
N LEU A 85 0.34 3.17 -0.45
CA LEU A 85 0.84 4.52 -0.69
C LEU A 85 2.22 4.49 -1.37
N ASP A 86 2.69 5.68 -1.76
CA ASP A 86 4.05 5.92 -2.26
C ASP A 86 4.43 5.11 -3.51
N PHE A 87 3.87 5.53 -4.64
CA PHE A 87 4.22 5.02 -5.97
C PHE A 87 5.44 5.71 -6.59
N GLY A 88 6.26 6.44 -5.81
CA GLY A 88 7.42 7.18 -6.34
C GLY A 88 8.48 6.27 -6.97
N ALA A 89 8.56 5.01 -6.53
CA ALA A 89 9.44 3.98 -7.09
C ALA A 89 8.74 3.03 -8.08
N ALA A 90 7.47 3.30 -8.43
CA ALA A 90 6.69 2.40 -9.27
C ALA A 90 7.19 2.39 -10.72
N GLN A 91 7.13 1.23 -11.35
CA GLN A 91 7.64 1.02 -12.71
C GLN A 91 6.64 0.25 -13.57
N LEU A 92 6.47 0.71 -14.80
CA LEU A 92 5.84 -0.05 -15.87
C LEU A 92 6.82 -1.11 -16.39
N ARG A 93 6.47 -2.38 -16.25
CA ARG A 93 7.31 -3.50 -16.67
C ARG A 93 6.96 -3.95 -18.08
N THR A 94 7.74 -3.47 -19.04
CA THR A 94 7.65 -3.96 -20.43
C THR A 94 8.40 -5.29 -20.57
N ARG A 95 7.92 -6.18 -21.45
CA ARG A 95 8.53 -7.50 -21.73
C ARG A 95 10.03 -7.43 -22.08
N SER A 96 10.51 -6.30 -22.57
CA SER A 96 11.91 -6.04 -22.94
C SER A 96 12.85 -6.03 -21.72
N GLN A 97 12.38 -5.60 -20.54
CA GLN A 97 13.22 -5.50 -19.34
C GLN A 97 13.44 -6.84 -18.62
N THR A 98 12.56 -7.82 -18.84
CA THR A 98 12.67 -9.16 -18.23
C THR A 98 13.83 -9.98 -18.80
N ARG A 99 14.29 -9.66 -20.02
CA ARG A 99 15.41 -10.34 -20.69
C ARG A 99 16.79 -9.77 -20.31
N ALA A 100 16.87 -8.51 -19.88
CA ALA A 100 18.14 -7.81 -19.65
C ALA A 100 18.83 -8.11 -18.30
N ARG A 101 18.21 -8.90 -17.41
CA ARG A 101 18.78 -9.27 -16.10
C ARG A 101 19.36 -10.69 -16.05
N LYS A 102 19.52 -11.35 -17.21
CA LYS A 102 20.02 -12.74 -17.32
C LYS A 102 21.37 -12.87 -18.06
N SER A 103 22.17 -11.80 -18.16
CA SER A 103 23.53 -11.86 -18.70
C SER A 103 24.58 -11.74 -17.61
#